data_AF-K0RCQ6-F1
#
_entry.id   AF-K0RCQ6-F1
#
_cell.length_a   1.000
_cell.length_b   1.000
_cell.length_c   1.000
_cell.angle_alpha   90.00
_cell.angle_beta   90.00
_cell.angle_gamma   90.00
#
_symmetry.space_group_name_H-M   'P 1'
#
loop_
_entity.id
_entity.type
_entity.pdbx_description
1 polymer ?
#
loop_
_entity_poly.entity_id
_entity_poly.type
_entity_poly.pdbx_seq_one_letter_code
_entity_poly.pdbx_strand_id
1 'polypeptide(L)'
;MMRPMMTSKCAFILTTLCAIHAASSQIATPIEGKSSQRRGRRREAIRRREIQTSGFQRFLEDSGMSMDLSMSMPTEDMPPRPAHLFPQPFPHTRFTAWDNLTEGEKFTAESLGYNSFSWNNFEISDLEYVMYDALTELQQTGVAALGFDRDSWDCWILHYEGLWWQQLQQAGLAQYYETLGWNEEMWNTGVGLPITEDYFWYELTEEQKHAAAQLCFNPITWDWIPLDQLN
;
A
#
# COMPACT_ATOMS: atom_id res chain seq x y z
N MET A 1 37.74 -59.43 -24.17
CA MET A 1 37.29 -58.91 -22.86
C MET A 1 38.18 -57.74 -22.50
N MET A 2 37.57 -56.70 -21.91
CA MET A 2 38.14 -55.38 -21.54
C MET A 2 38.27 -54.34 -22.65
N ARG A 3 37.83 -53.13 -22.29
CA ARG A 3 37.44 -51.97 -23.11
C ARG A 3 38.64 -51.09 -23.50
N PRO A 4 38.53 -50.30 -24.58
CA PRO A 4 39.48 -49.24 -24.91
C PRO A 4 39.17 -47.93 -24.15
N MET A 5 40.23 -47.21 -23.76
CA MET A 5 40.15 -45.82 -23.31
C MET A 5 40.06 -44.87 -24.50
N MET A 6 39.31 -43.80 -24.26
CA MET A 6 38.78 -42.83 -25.21
C MET A 6 39.84 -41.99 -25.92
N THR A 7 39.60 -41.80 -27.22
CA THR A 7 40.23 -40.82 -28.08
C THR A 7 39.77 -39.41 -27.74
N SER A 8 40.74 -38.55 -27.43
CA SER A 8 40.63 -37.09 -27.47
C SER A 8 40.45 -36.60 -28.91
N LYS A 9 39.39 -35.83 -29.15
CA LYS A 9 39.23 -34.79 -30.18
C LYS A 9 37.76 -34.36 -30.21
N CYS A 10 37.48 -33.15 -29.74
CA CYS A 10 36.42 -32.25 -30.24
C CYS A 10 36.49 -30.91 -29.48
N ALA A 11 37.54 -30.15 -29.79
CA ALA A 11 37.39 -28.70 -29.88
C ALA A 11 36.45 -28.38 -31.05
N PHE A 12 35.70 -27.28 -30.94
CA PHE A 12 34.59 -26.85 -31.80
C PHE A 12 33.23 -27.45 -31.45
N ILE A 13 32.55 -26.78 -30.50
CA ILE A 13 31.17 -26.23 -30.56
C ILE A 13 30.83 -25.89 -29.10
N LEU A 14 31.28 -24.72 -28.63
CA LEU A 14 30.92 -24.17 -27.31
C LEU A 14 31.11 -22.64 -27.31
N THR A 15 30.61 -21.99 -28.36
CA THR A 15 30.62 -20.52 -28.49
C THR A 15 29.32 -20.00 -29.11
N THR A 16 28.17 -20.62 -28.79
CA THR A 16 26.86 -20.08 -29.19
C THR A 16 25.73 -20.52 -28.25
N LEU A 17 25.94 -20.40 -26.93
CA LEU A 17 24.87 -20.58 -25.93
C LEU A 17 25.16 -19.74 -24.65
N CYS A 18 25.69 -18.53 -24.85
CA CYS A 18 25.83 -17.52 -23.80
C CYS A 18 25.24 -16.16 -24.22
N ALA A 19 24.32 -16.14 -25.19
CA ALA A 19 23.79 -14.92 -25.78
C ALA A 19 22.24 -14.82 -25.77
N ILE A 20 21.56 -15.57 -24.89
CA ILE A 20 20.10 -15.45 -24.68
C ILE A 20 19.73 -15.52 -23.17
N HIS A 21 20.53 -14.88 -22.31
CA HIS A 21 20.15 -14.60 -20.92
C HIS A 21 20.66 -13.23 -20.44
N ALA A 22 20.86 -12.29 -21.36
CA ALA A 22 21.37 -10.95 -21.08
C ALA A 22 20.59 -9.86 -21.83
N ALA A 23 19.28 -10.02 -21.95
CA ALA A 23 18.39 -9.01 -22.55
C ALA A 23 17.03 -8.88 -21.85
N SER A 24 17.00 -9.09 -20.53
CA SER A 24 15.86 -8.68 -19.69
C SER A 24 16.33 -8.13 -18.35
N SER A 25 17.41 -7.37 -18.37
CA SER A 25 17.86 -6.53 -17.25
C SER A 25 17.76 -5.08 -17.69
N GLN A 26 16.53 -4.63 -17.93
CA GLN A 26 16.24 -3.21 -17.95
C GLN A 26 16.03 -2.78 -16.50
N ILE A 27 17.13 -2.32 -15.90
CA ILE A 27 17.18 -1.22 -14.94
C ILE A 27 15.99 -1.18 -13.97
N ALA A 28 16.00 -2.08 -12.98
CA ALA A 28 15.38 -1.75 -11.69
C ALA A 28 16.33 -0.75 -11.01
N THR A 29 16.09 0.55 -11.20
CA THR A 29 16.70 1.56 -10.32
C THR A 29 16.28 1.27 -8.88
N PRO A 30 17.13 1.48 -7.86
CA PRO A 30 16.74 1.25 -6.48
C PRO A 30 15.56 2.15 -6.09
N ILE A 31 14.36 1.57 -6.02
CA ILE A 31 13.15 2.21 -5.47
C ILE A 31 13.32 2.42 -3.94
N GLU A 32 14.31 1.76 -3.34
CA GLU A 32 14.60 1.72 -1.90
C GLU A 32 14.74 3.12 -1.25
N GLY A 33 15.23 4.12 -1.97
CA GLY A 33 15.51 5.45 -1.39
C GLY A 33 14.26 6.27 -1.02
N LYS A 34 13.23 6.30 -1.88
CA LYS A 34 12.07 7.18 -1.69
C LYS A 34 11.03 6.59 -0.74
N SER A 35 10.81 5.29 -0.88
CA SER A 35 9.90 4.56 -0.01
C SER A 35 10.41 4.57 1.45
N SER A 36 11.72 4.41 1.69
CA SER A 36 12.29 4.43 3.05
C SER A 36 12.16 5.78 3.78
N GLN A 37 12.28 6.91 3.06
CA GLN A 37 12.19 8.24 3.68
C GLN A 37 10.75 8.66 4.00
N ARG A 38 9.77 8.27 3.16
CA ARG A 38 8.35 8.46 3.47
C ARG A 38 7.90 7.52 4.60
N ARG A 39 8.31 6.24 4.54
CA ARG A 39 8.15 5.23 5.61
C ARG A 39 8.52 5.77 6.99
N GLY A 40 9.71 6.34 7.12
CA GLY A 40 10.20 6.86 8.40
C GLY A 40 9.39 8.04 8.94
N ARG A 41 8.91 8.93 8.06
CA ARG A 41 8.17 10.13 8.47
C ARG A 41 6.71 9.84 8.80
N ARG A 42 6.07 8.95 8.04
CA ARG A 42 4.69 8.51 8.29
C ARG A 42 4.61 7.73 9.62
N ARG A 43 5.56 6.84 9.90
CA ARG A 43 5.72 6.16 11.21
C ARG A 43 5.94 7.12 12.39
N GLU A 44 6.70 8.20 12.20
CA GLU A 44 6.91 9.22 13.24
C GLU A 44 5.65 10.08 13.47
N ALA A 45 4.87 10.36 12.42
CA ALA A 45 3.58 11.04 12.53
C ALA A 45 2.55 10.17 13.29
N ILE A 46 2.52 8.86 13.03
CA ILE A 46 1.69 7.88 13.77
C ILE A 46 2.06 7.88 15.26
N ARG A 47 3.35 7.76 15.60
CA ARG A 47 3.80 7.76 17.01
C ARG A 47 3.46 9.07 17.73
N ARG A 48 3.47 10.20 17.03
CA ARG A 48 3.01 11.48 17.60
C ARG A 48 1.49 11.51 17.82
N ARG A 49 0.71 10.86 16.95
CA ARG A 49 -0.76 10.79 17.07
C ARG A 49 -1.23 9.96 18.25
N GLU A 50 -0.63 8.81 18.54
CA GLU A 50 -0.97 8.01 19.74
C GLU A 50 -0.85 8.84 21.04
N ILE A 51 0.14 9.75 21.09
CA ILE A 51 0.34 10.67 22.21
C ILE A 51 -0.75 11.75 22.23
N GLN A 52 -1.19 12.23 21.06
CA GLN A 52 -2.18 13.31 20.94
C GLN A 52 -3.62 12.84 21.17
N THR A 53 -4.03 11.68 20.66
CA THR A 53 -5.38 11.11 20.90
C THR A 53 -5.58 10.76 22.37
N SER A 54 -4.56 10.25 23.05
CA SER A 54 -4.65 10.02 24.51
C SER A 54 -4.82 11.32 25.31
N GLY A 55 -4.29 12.44 24.81
CA GLY A 55 -4.46 13.78 25.41
C GLY A 55 -5.79 14.44 25.05
N PHE A 56 -6.26 14.28 23.81
CA PHE A 56 -7.49 14.89 23.30
C PHE A 56 -8.75 14.22 23.88
N GLN A 57 -8.75 12.89 24.01
CA GLN A 57 -9.83 12.15 24.67
C GLN A 57 -10.03 12.64 26.12
N ARG A 58 -8.93 12.82 26.86
CA ARG A 58 -8.94 13.40 28.22
C ARG A 58 -9.47 14.82 28.26
N PHE A 59 -9.13 15.64 27.28
CA PHE A 59 -9.58 17.03 27.21
C PHE A 59 -11.07 17.14 26.90
N LEU A 60 -11.61 16.30 26.01
CA LEU A 60 -13.03 16.29 25.68
C LEU A 60 -13.89 15.81 26.86
N GLU A 61 -13.43 14.82 27.62
CA GLU A 61 -14.11 14.36 28.84
C GLU A 61 -14.13 15.45 29.93
N ASP A 62 -13.04 16.21 30.09
CA ASP A 62 -12.95 17.29 31.09
C ASP A 62 -13.71 18.57 30.67
N SER A 63 -13.94 18.79 29.37
CA SER A 63 -14.48 20.07 28.86
C SER A 63 -15.99 20.09 28.67
N GLY A 64 -16.68 18.95 28.70
CA GLY A 64 -18.15 18.89 28.62
C GLY A 64 -18.76 19.53 27.36
N MET A 65 -17.99 19.68 26.28
CA MET A 65 -18.45 20.34 25.05
C MET A 65 -19.27 19.37 24.19
N SER A 66 -20.58 19.61 24.15
CA SER A 66 -21.51 18.99 23.20
C SER A 66 -21.47 19.77 21.88
N MET A 67 -21.09 19.12 20.78
CA MET A 67 -21.18 19.71 19.44
C MET A 67 -22.56 19.44 18.85
N ASP A 68 -23.37 20.50 18.77
CA ASP A 68 -24.65 20.49 18.06
C ASP A 68 -24.40 20.65 16.55
N LEU A 69 -24.41 19.52 15.83
CA LEU A 69 -24.27 19.46 14.37
C LEU A 69 -25.62 19.75 13.69
N SER A 70 -25.94 21.03 13.52
CA SER A 70 -27.04 21.48 12.65
C SER A 70 -26.55 22.50 11.62
N MET A 71 -25.64 22.07 10.74
CA MET A 71 -25.35 22.81 9.51
C MET A 71 -25.92 22.03 8.31
N SER A 72 -27.10 22.45 7.87
CA SER A 72 -27.74 21.98 6.65
C SER A 72 -26.99 22.52 5.43
N MET A 73 -26.29 21.65 4.72
CA MET A 73 -25.63 21.99 3.46
C MET A 73 -26.63 21.94 2.28
N PRO A 74 -26.53 22.83 1.27
CA PRO A 74 -27.37 22.80 0.07
C PRO A 74 -27.03 21.60 -0.82
N THR A 75 -28.03 20.80 -1.19
CA THR A 75 -27.90 19.51 -1.89
C THR A 75 -28.07 19.58 -3.42
N GLU A 76 -28.06 20.75 -4.04
CA GLU A 76 -28.64 20.91 -5.39
C GLU A 76 -27.72 20.63 -6.59
N ASP A 77 -26.41 20.37 -6.42
CA ASP A 77 -25.50 20.22 -7.59
C ASP A 77 -24.45 19.10 -7.46
N MET A 78 -24.73 18.07 -6.65
CA MET A 78 -23.79 16.94 -6.52
C MET A 78 -23.91 16.01 -7.74
N PRO A 79 -22.82 15.74 -8.48
CA PRO A 79 -22.84 14.82 -9.60
C PRO A 79 -23.33 13.43 -9.14
N PRO A 80 -23.93 12.63 -10.05
CA PRO A 80 -24.46 11.32 -9.70
C PRO A 80 -23.37 10.50 -9.02
N ARG A 81 -23.68 10.01 -7.81
CA ARG A 81 -22.77 9.20 -7.00
C ARG A 81 -22.23 8.07 -7.86
N PRO A 82 -20.91 8.00 -8.12
CA PRO A 82 -20.35 6.94 -8.95
C PRO A 82 -20.71 5.57 -8.35
N ALA A 83 -21.06 4.62 -9.21
CA ALA A 83 -21.62 3.32 -8.82
C ALA A 83 -20.67 2.50 -7.92
N HIS A 84 -19.38 2.82 -7.92
CA HIS A 84 -18.37 2.22 -7.05
C HIS A 84 -17.46 3.32 -6.49
N LEU A 85 -17.41 3.44 -5.16
CA LEU A 85 -16.60 4.45 -4.45
C LEU A 85 -15.09 4.18 -4.60
N PHE A 86 -14.72 2.91 -4.78
CA PHE A 86 -13.34 2.43 -4.92
C PHE A 86 -13.11 1.88 -6.34
N PRO A 87 -11.88 2.01 -6.89
CA PRO A 87 -11.56 1.53 -8.23
C PRO A 87 -11.38 0.01 -8.30
N GLN A 88 -11.14 -0.66 -7.18
CA GLN A 88 -10.91 -2.10 -7.08
C GLN A 88 -11.92 -2.76 -6.13
N PRO A 89 -12.27 -4.06 -6.32
CA PRO A 89 -13.07 -4.81 -5.37
C PRO A 89 -12.43 -4.85 -3.98
N PHE A 90 -13.24 -4.82 -2.92
CA PHE A 90 -12.75 -4.82 -1.55
C PHE A 90 -12.13 -6.18 -1.16
N PRO A 91 -10.86 -6.22 -0.68
CA PRO A 91 -10.16 -7.47 -0.42
C PRO A 91 -10.47 -7.97 1.00
N HIS A 92 -11.58 -8.70 1.14
CA HIS A 92 -12.09 -9.15 2.43
C HIS A 92 -11.04 -9.87 3.31
N THR A 93 -10.19 -10.72 2.73
CA THR A 93 -9.16 -11.45 3.48
C THR A 93 -8.18 -10.49 4.18
N ARG A 94 -7.65 -9.47 3.50
CA ARG A 94 -6.71 -8.52 4.14
C ARG A 94 -7.31 -7.72 5.27
N PHE A 95 -8.61 -7.41 5.19
CA PHE A 95 -9.35 -6.68 6.22
C PHE A 95 -10.00 -7.61 7.26
N THR A 96 -9.62 -8.88 7.28
CA THR A 96 -10.01 -9.83 8.33
C THR A 96 -8.89 -9.89 9.37
N ALA A 97 -9.22 -9.65 10.65
CA ALA A 97 -8.26 -9.76 11.74
C ALA A 97 -7.61 -11.16 11.77
N TRP A 98 -6.34 -11.24 12.15
CA TRP A 98 -5.54 -12.46 12.12
C TRP A 98 -6.27 -13.65 12.71
N ASP A 99 -6.86 -13.50 13.90
CA ASP A 99 -7.51 -14.58 14.62
C ASP A 99 -8.72 -15.16 13.87
N ASN A 100 -9.35 -14.37 13.01
CA ASN A 100 -10.51 -14.74 12.21
C ASN A 100 -10.15 -15.33 10.82
N LEU A 101 -8.87 -15.35 10.45
CA LEU A 101 -8.42 -16.02 9.23
C LEU A 101 -8.52 -17.54 9.35
N THR A 102 -8.77 -18.20 8.22
CA THR A 102 -8.64 -19.65 8.12
C THR A 102 -7.19 -20.10 8.32
N GLU A 103 -6.98 -21.36 8.71
CA GLU A 103 -5.63 -21.92 8.85
C GLU A 103 -4.82 -21.84 7.54
N GLY A 104 -5.49 -22.00 6.40
CA GLY A 104 -4.88 -21.85 5.08
C GLY A 104 -4.41 -20.42 4.80
N GLU A 105 -5.25 -19.42 5.08
CA GLU A 105 -4.89 -18.01 4.92
C GLU A 105 -3.75 -17.61 5.86
N LYS A 106 -3.77 -18.06 7.13
CA LYS A 106 -2.67 -17.84 8.08
C LYS A 106 -1.36 -18.43 7.54
N PHE A 107 -1.39 -19.69 7.12
CA PHE A 107 -0.21 -20.36 6.56
C PHE A 107 0.36 -19.61 5.34
N THR A 108 -0.50 -19.16 4.42
CA THR A 108 -0.07 -18.35 3.27
C THR A 108 0.52 -17.01 3.71
N ALA A 109 -0.13 -16.30 4.64
CA ALA A 109 0.37 -15.03 5.18
C ALA A 109 1.74 -15.19 5.88
N GLU A 110 1.92 -16.23 6.68
CA GLU A 110 3.20 -16.55 7.33
C GLU A 110 4.30 -16.83 6.29
N SER A 111 3.98 -17.55 5.22
CA SER A 111 4.92 -17.82 4.12
C SER A 111 5.38 -16.55 3.39
N LEU A 112 4.56 -15.50 3.43
CA LEU A 112 4.85 -14.17 2.89
C LEU A 112 5.61 -13.28 3.88
N GLY A 113 5.83 -13.74 5.12
CA GLY A 113 6.55 -13.03 6.17
C GLY A 113 5.65 -12.22 7.12
N TYR A 114 4.33 -12.36 7.02
CA TYR A 114 3.44 -11.79 8.03
C TYR A 114 3.46 -12.59 9.33
N ASN A 115 3.18 -11.90 10.43
CA ASN A 115 2.77 -12.50 11.68
C ASN A 115 1.49 -11.80 12.15
N SER A 116 0.89 -12.26 13.26
CA SER A 116 -0.35 -11.68 13.78
C SER A 116 -0.27 -10.16 13.98
N PHE A 117 0.87 -9.66 14.46
CA PHE A 117 1.08 -8.22 14.66
C PHE A 117 1.17 -7.47 13.34
N SER A 118 2.04 -7.88 12.41
CA SER A 118 2.21 -7.19 11.13
C SER A 118 1.03 -7.38 10.16
N TRP A 119 0.16 -8.35 10.40
CA TRP A 119 -1.10 -8.50 9.68
C TRP A 119 -2.17 -7.54 10.19
N ASN A 120 -2.39 -7.50 11.51
CA ASN A 120 -3.42 -6.64 12.10
C ASN A 120 -3.07 -5.15 12.00
N ASN A 121 -1.80 -4.80 11.87
CA ASN A 121 -1.32 -3.42 11.77
C ASN A 121 -0.79 -3.15 10.36
N PHE A 122 -1.49 -2.30 9.62
CA PHE A 122 -1.11 -1.89 8.25
C PHE A 122 0.24 -1.18 8.21
N GLU A 123 0.93 -1.30 7.08
CA GLU A 123 2.22 -0.69 6.79
C GLU A 123 3.34 -1.10 7.78
N ILE A 124 3.20 -2.25 8.44
CA ILE A 124 4.25 -2.78 9.33
C ILE A 124 5.13 -3.77 8.59
N SER A 125 4.53 -4.63 7.78
CA SER A 125 5.27 -5.65 7.01
C SER A 125 6.10 -5.00 5.92
N ASP A 126 7.35 -5.42 5.75
CA ASP A 126 8.22 -4.94 4.66
C ASP A 126 7.63 -5.23 3.28
N LEU A 127 6.81 -6.29 3.18
CA LEU A 127 6.12 -6.66 1.96
C LEU A 127 5.15 -5.58 1.48
N GLU A 128 4.51 -4.86 2.41
CA GLU A 128 3.51 -3.82 2.09
C GLU A 128 4.13 -2.54 1.51
N TYR A 129 5.46 -2.52 1.33
CA TYR A 129 6.18 -1.42 0.69
C TYR A 129 6.72 -1.77 -0.70
N VAL A 130 6.33 -2.94 -1.23
CA VAL A 130 6.84 -3.47 -2.50
C VAL A 130 5.70 -3.57 -3.50
N MET A 131 5.83 -2.86 -4.63
CA MET A 131 4.87 -2.95 -5.74
C MET A 131 4.72 -4.39 -6.22
N TYR A 132 3.55 -4.76 -6.71
CA TYR A 132 3.29 -6.13 -7.14
C TYR A 132 4.34 -6.65 -8.14
N ASP A 133 4.73 -5.81 -9.11
CA ASP A 133 5.72 -6.16 -10.13
C ASP A 133 7.16 -6.33 -9.57
N ALA A 134 7.41 -5.84 -8.36
CA ALA A 134 8.68 -6.00 -7.66
C ALA A 134 8.67 -7.18 -6.66
N LEU A 135 7.53 -7.85 -6.47
CA LEU A 135 7.45 -9.08 -5.71
C LEU A 135 8.13 -10.23 -6.46
N THR A 136 8.73 -11.15 -5.70
CA THR A 136 9.20 -12.43 -6.26
C THR A 136 8.02 -13.28 -6.77
N GLU A 137 8.25 -14.21 -7.70
CA GLU A 137 7.19 -15.10 -8.21
C GLU A 137 6.48 -15.88 -7.09
N LEU A 138 7.22 -16.29 -6.05
CA LEU A 138 6.64 -16.96 -4.88
C LEU A 138 5.74 -16.02 -4.09
N GLN A 139 6.15 -14.77 -3.90
CA GLN A 139 5.33 -13.76 -3.24
C GLN A 139 4.08 -13.44 -4.07
N GLN A 140 4.20 -13.26 -5.39
CA GLN A 140 3.06 -13.06 -6.29
C GLN A 140 2.04 -14.21 -6.19
N THR A 141 2.53 -15.45 -6.15
CA THR A 141 1.66 -16.63 -5.95
C THR A 141 0.96 -16.60 -4.59
N GLY A 142 1.67 -16.22 -3.52
CA GLY A 142 1.10 -16.13 -2.19
C GLY A 142 0.07 -15.01 -2.05
N VAL A 143 0.34 -13.80 -2.58
CA VAL A 143 -0.64 -12.70 -2.53
C VAL A 143 -1.86 -13.01 -3.38
N ALA A 144 -1.69 -13.72 -4.51
CA ALA A 144 -2.80 -14.22 -5.32
C ALA A 144 -3.64 -15.27 -4.57
N ALA A 145 -3.01 -16.14 -3.78
CA ALA A 145 -3.73 -17.07 -2.92
C ALA A 145 -4.51 -16.37 -1.79
N LEU A 146 -4.11 -15.15 -1.40
CA LEU A 146 -4.86 -14.27 -0.48
C LEU A 146 -5.92 -13.40 -1.20
N GLY A 147 -6.14 -13.61 -2.49
CA GLY A 147 -7.18 -12.92 -3.27
C GLY A 147 -6.76 -11.60 -3.91
N PHE A 148 -5.46 -11.30 -3.96
CA PHE A 148 -4.96 -10.12 -4.66
C PHE A 148 -4.50 -10.42 -6.08
N ASP A 149 -4.88 -9.56 -7.01
CA ASP A 149 -4.17 -9.39 -8.26
C ASP A 149 -3.24 -8.17 -8.20
N ARG A 150 -2.59 -7.86 -9.32
CA ARG A 150 -1.68 -6.73 -9.46
C ARG A 150 -2.33 -5.40 -9.06
N ASP A 151 -3.50 -5.11 -9.61
CA ASP A 151 -4.13 -3.80 -9.46
C ASP A 151 -4.73 -3.63 -8.06
N SER A 152 -5.32 -4.68 -7.50
CA SER A 152 -5.84 -4.67 -6.12
C SER A 152 -4.73 -4.60 -5.07
N TRP A 153 -3.57 -5.24 -5.29
CA TRP A 153 -2.42 -5.11 -4.39
C TRP A 153 -1.89 -3.68 -4.36
N ASP A 154 -1.57 -3.12 -5.53
CA ASP A 154 -1.01 -1.77 -5.62
C ASP A 154 -2.01 -0.71 -5.11
N CYS A 155 -3.32 -0.96 -5.21
CA CYS A 155 -4.35 -0.08 -4.67
C CYS A 155 -4.50 -0.22 -3.15
N TRP A 156 -4.88 -1.40 -2.65
CA TRP A 156 -5.32 -1.57 -1.26
C TRP A 156 -4.18 -1.68 -0.24
N ILE A 157 -3.00 -2.14 -0.67
CA ILE A 157 -1.85 -2.31 0.23
C ILE A 157 -0.93 -1.10 0.16
N LEU A 158 -0.67 -0.62 -1.06
CA LEU A 158 0.32 0.42 -1.30
C LEU A 158 -0.25 1.80 -1.55
N HIS A 159 -1.55 1.92 -1.84
CA HIS A 159 -2.16 3.17 -2.28
C HIS A 159 -1.38 3.83 -3.43
N TYR A 160 -0.75 3.03 -4.29
CA TYR A 160 0.14 3.47 -5.36
C TYR A 160 1.38 4.28 -4.93
N GLU A 161 1.78 4.22 -3.66
CA GLU A 161 2.95 4.95 -3.13
C GLU A 161 4.28 4.56 -3.77
N GLY A 162 4.34 3.39 -4.41
CA GLY A 162 5.50 2.93 -5.18
C GLY A 162 5.75 3.68 -6.49
N LEU A 163 4.77 4.47 -6.98
CA LEU A 163 4.86 5.18 -8.25
C LEU A 163 5.57 6.54 -8.13
N TRP A 164 6.31 6.93 -9.17
CA TRP A 164 6.74 8.31 -9.37
C TRP A 164 5.55 9.22 -9.72
N TRP A 165 5.68 10.51 -9.44
CA TRP A 165 4.61 11.47 -9.78
C TRP A 165 4.21 11.42 -11.26
N GLN A 166 5.18 11.33 -12.17
CA GLN A 166 4.92 11.20 -13.60
C GLN A 166 4.10 9.93 -13.93
N GLN A 167 4.31 8.83 -13.22
CA GLN A 167 3.54 7.60 -13.40
C GLN A 167 2.12 7.75 -12.84
N LEU A 168 1.95 8.44 -11.71
CA LEU A 168 0.63 8.81 -11.19
C LEU A 168 -0.14 9.66 -12.19
N GLN A 169 0.50 10.63 -12.84
CA GLN A 169 -0.13 11.45 -13.88
C GLN A 169 -0.56 10.61 -15.09
N GLN A 170 0.32 9.71 -15.56
CA GLN A 170 0.02 8.80 -16.68
C GLN A 170 -1.14 7.85 -16.35
N ALA A 171 -1.25 7.41 -15.10
CA ALA A 171 -2.35 6.58 -14.61
C ALA A 171 -3.63 7.37 -14.27
N GLY A 172 -3.61 8.71 -14.35
CA GLY A 172 -4.74 9.55 -13.95
C GLY A 172 -5.00 9.60 -12.43
N LEU A 173 -4.01 9.21 -11.62
CA LEU A 173 -4.09 9.13 -10.16
C LEU A 173 -3.57 10.40 -9.46
N ALA A 174 -2.70 11.18 -10.12
CA ALA A 174 -2.07 12.36 -9.52
C ALA A 174 -3.10 13.38 -9.02
N GLN A 175 -4.20 13.58 -9.75
CA GLN A 175 -5.28 14.49 -9.37
C GLN A 175 -5.87 14.19 -7.99
N TYR A 176 -5.95 12.92 -7.59
CA TYR A 176 -6.48 12.54 -6.28
C TYR A 176 -5.49 12.88 -5.16
N TYR A 177 -4.20 12.67 -5.42
CA TYR A 177 -3.14 13.13 -4.52
C TYR A 177 -3.11 14.66 -4.40
N GLU A 178 -3.34 15.38 -5.50
CA GLU A 178 -3.46 16.85 -5.49
C GLU A 178 -4.64 17.34 -4.65
N THR A 179 -5.81 16.67 -4.72
CA THR A 179 -6.95 16.96 -3.84
C THR A 179 -6.60 16.74 -2.36
N LEU A 180 -5.75 15.75 -2.08
CA LEU A 180 -5.17 15.52 -0.75
C LEU A 180 -4.02 16.47 -0.42
N GLY A 181 -3.76 17.50 -1.22
CA GLY A 181 -2.76 18.54 -0.97
C GLY A 181 -1.33 18.17 -1.38
N TRP A 182 -1.09 16.96 -1.91
CA TRP A 182 0.22 16.58 -2.42
C TRP A 182 0.54 17.33 -3.71
N ASN A 183 1.83 17.49 -3.98
CA ASN A 183 2.33 17.94 -5.27
C ASN A 183 3.56 17.13 -5.67
N GLU A 184 4.03 17.33 -6.90
CA GLU A 184 5.18 16.60 -7.44
C GLU A 184 6.44 16.70 -6.58
N GLU A 185 6.76 17.91 -6.08
CA GLU A 185 7.96 18.13 -5.29
C GLU A 185 7.88 17.37 -3.96
N MET A 186 6.77 17.52 -3.22
CA MET A 186 6.52 16.81 -1.96
C MET A 186 6.57 15.30 -2.16
N TRP A 187 5.90 14.80 -3.20
CA TRP A 187 5.92 13.39 -3.56
C TRP A 187 7.36 12.94 -3.85
N ASN A 188 7.95 13.45 -4.93
CA ASN A 188 9.21 12.92 -5.44
C ASN A 188 10.42 13.16 -4.55
N THR A 189 10.40 14.12 -3.64
CA THR A 189 11.52 14.39 -2.73
C THR A 189 11.24 13.93 -1.31
N GLY A 190 9.97 13.72 -0.95
CA GLY A 190 9.53 13.54 0.42
C GLY A 190 9.75 14.79 1.29
N VAL A 191 10.09 15.95 0.72
CA VAL A 191 10.28 17.21 1.48
C VAL A 191 8.95 17.96 1.54
N GLY A 192 8.51 18.29 2.75
CA GLY A 192 7.15 18.76 2.99
C GLY A 192 6.14 17.60 3.00
N LEU A 193 5.04 17.81 3.72
CA LEU A 193 3.87 16.94 3.74
C LEU A 193 2.65 17.86 3.64
N PRO A 194 1.56 17.43 2.98
CA PRO A 194 0.32 18.18 3.03
C PRO A 194 -0.29 18.14 4.44
N ILE A 195 -1.07 19.16 4.77
CA ILE A 195 -1.73 19.27 6.08
C ILE A 195 -2.72 18.13 6.34
N THR A 196 -3.30 17.57 5.28
CA THR A 196 -4.21 16.42 5.33
C THR A 196 -3.54 15.19 5.90
N GLU A 197 -2.21 15.06 5.82
CA GLU A 197 -1.53 13.95 6.50
C GLU A 197 -1.91 13.99 7.97
N ASP A 198 -1.94 15.15 8.63
CA ASP A 198 -2.28 15.32 10.05
C ASP A 198 -3.77 15.17 10.39
N TYR A 199 -4.64 14.94 9.40
CA TYR A 199 -6.08 14.78 9.62
C TYR A 199 -6.45 13.32 9.90
N PHE A 200 -7.40 13.13 10.80
CA PHE A 200 -8.18 11.88 10.87
C PHE A 200 -9.18 11.81 9.71
N TRP A 201 -9.65 10.60 9.40
CA TRP A 201 -10.61 10.40 8.31
C TRP A 201 -11.86 11.30 8.46
N TYR A 202 -12.35 11.49 9.69
CA TYR A 202 -13.52 12.32 9.96
C TYR A 202 -13.29 13.82 9.73
N GLU A 203 -12.03 14.27 9.73
CA GLU A 203 -11.64 15.67 9.52
C GLU A 203 -11.48 16.02 8.04
N LEU A 204 -11.36 15.00 7.17
CA LEU A 204 -11.34 15.18 5.72
C LEU A 204 -12.68 15.73 5.22
N THR A 205 -12.60 16.63 4.24
CA THR A 205 -13.78 17.04 3.47
C THR A 205 -14.33 15.87 2.65
N GLU A 206 -15.58 15.94 2.21
CA GLU A 206 -16.16 14.88 1.36
C GLU A 206 -15.42 14.72 0.03
N GLU A 207 -14.88 15.81 -0.52
CA GLU A 207 -14.02 15.79 -1.71
C GLU A 207 -12.70 15.04 -1.43
N GLN A 208 -12.07 15.30 -0.28
CA GLN A 208 -10.86 14.60 0.14
C GLN A 208 -11.11 13.12 0.41
N LYS A 209 -12.20 12.76 1.10
CA LYS A 209 -12.59 11.35 1.30
C LYS A 209 -12.83 10.64 -0.03
N HIS A 210 -13.46 11.31 -0.99
CA HIS A 210 -13.65 10.75 -2.32
C HIS A 210 -12.31 10.52 -3.03
N ALA A 211 -11.42 11.50 -3.04
CA ALA A 211 -10.07 11.36 -3.61
C ALA A 211 -9.26 10.25 -2.92
N ALA A 212 -9.31 10.17 -1.58
CA ALA A 212 -8.69 9.10 -0.80
C ALA A 212 -9.24 7.73 -1.21
N ALA A 213 -10.56 7.59 -1.38
CA ALA A 213 -11.17 6.35 -1.83
C ALA A 213 -10.79 5.96 -3.27
N GLN A 214 -10.55 6.93 -4.16
CA GLN A 214 -10.01 6.66 -5.50
C GLN A 214 -8.56 6.14 -5.47
N LEU A 215 -7.86 6.31 -4.35
CA LEU A 215 -6.55 5.73 -4.05
C LEU A 215 -6.65 4.48 -3.14
N CYS A 216 -7.85 3.93 -2.97
CA CYS A 216 -8.16 2.81 -2.07
C CYS A 216 -7.92 3.06 -0.57
N PHE A 217 -7.74 4.31 -0.13
CA PHE A 217 -7.81 4.61 1.29
C PHE A 217 -9.24 4.48 1.80
N ASN A 218 -9.38 3.89 2.98
CA ASN A 218 -10.63 3.86 3.73
C ASN A 218 -10.34 4.33 5.17
N PRO A 219 -11.36 4.51 6.03
CA PRO A 219 -11.11 4.98 7.40
C PRO A 219 -10.10 4.12 8.18
N ILE A 220 -10.10 2.81 7.96
CA ILE A 220 -9.23 1.86 8.64
C ILE A 220 -7.77 2.08 8.20
N THR A 221 -7.50 2.15 6.90
CA THR A 221 -6.12 2.33 6.39
C THR A 221 -5.62 3.77 6.52
N TRP A 222 -6.52 4.76 6.50
CA TRP A 222 -6.17 6.17 6.68
C TRP A 222 -5.78 6.46 8.13
N ASP A 223 -6.61 6.04 9.09
CA ASP A 223 -6.37 6.27 10.52
C ASP A 223 -5.47 5.18 11.16
N TRP A 224 -5.01 4.20 10.37
CA TRP A 224 -4.23 3.03 10.80
C TRP A 224 -4.87 2.27 11.97
N ILE A 225 -6.17 2.04 11.89
CA ILE A 225 -6.91 1.31 12.92
C ILE A 225 -6.52 -0.17 12.87
N PRO A 226 -5.95 -0.75 13.93
CA PRO A 226 -5.61 -2.17 13.95
C PRO A 226 -6.85 -3.05 13.78
N LEU A 227 -6.73 -4.12 13.00
CA LEU A 227 -7.88 -4.98 12.67
C LEU A 227 -8.48 -5.70 13.87
N ASP A 228 -7.69 -5.98 14.90
CA ASP A 228 -8.15 -6.61 16.15
C ASP A 228 -8.92 -5.65 17.07
N GLN A 229 -9.00 -4.36 16.73
CA GLN A 229 -9.80 -3.36 17.44
C GLN A 229 -11.15 -3.08 16.78
N LEU A 230 -11.45 -3.73 15.65
CA LEU A 230 -12.69 -3.51 14.89
C LEU A 230 -13.89 -4.37 15.37
N ASN A 231 -13.72 -5.12 16.46
CA ASN A 231 -14.71 -6.07 16.99
C ASN A 231 -15.52 -5.53 18.16
#